data_AF-A0A3C0UHQ4-F1
#
_entry.id   AF-A0A3C0UHQ4-F1
#
_cell.length_a   1.000
_cell.length_b   1.000
_cell.length_c   1.000
_cell.angle_alpha   90.00
_cell.angle_beta   90.00
_cell.angle_gamma   90.00
#
_symmetry.space_group_name_H-M   'P 1'
#
loop_
_entity.id
_entity.type
_entity.pdbx_description
1 polymer ?
#
loop_
_entity_poly.entity_id
_entity_poly.type
_entity_poly.pdbx_seq_one_letter_code
_entity_poly.pdbx_strand_id
1 'polypeptide(L)'
;SKFLLTDFNSVHRAGYGLDASAPDNTNNNFFGADTGVIGTPANGNWIDGLKVSSALFATSPANGLNKIAAKGKATDGDGSGDWAVKMSEALKTTKFNTLNNSTLDGYYNSLVGAMGVQTQSAKSLTENQKVLVNQVNNWRLSISGVNMDEEMTNMIRFQKGYNAASRVMTTIDEMLDKLINGTGVVGR
;
A
#
# COMPACT_ATOMS: atom_id res chain seq x y z
N SER A 1 16.24 11.01 -1.18
CA SER A 1 17.06 11.61 -0.11
C SER A 1 18.54 11.31 -0.27
N LYS A 2 18.98 10.05 -0.52
CA LYS A 2 20.39 9.71 -0.80
C LYS A 2 21.02 10.59 -1.90
N PHE A 3 20.35 10.71 -3.05
CA PHE A 3 20.75 11.60 -4.15
C PHE A 3 21.05 13.04 -3.70
N LEU A 4 20.17 13.65 -2.90
CA LEU A 4 20.34 15.04 -2.44
C LEU A 4 21.52 15.18 -1.46
N LEU A 5 21.79 14.15 -0.66
CA LEU A 5 22.83 14.18 0.35
C LEU A 5 24.23 13.83 -0.20
N THR A 6 24.30 13.02 -1.25
CA THR A 6 25.58 12.61 -1.85
C THR A 6 25.88 13.41 -3.11
N ASP A 7 25.00 13.33 -4.09
CA ASP A 7 25.33 13.74 -5.46
C ASP A 7 25.09 15.24 -5.64
N PHE A 8 23.95 15.75 -5.16
CA PHE A 8 23.69 17.20 -5.19
C PHE A 8 24.68 17.98 -4.33
N ASN A 9 24.99 17.47 -3.14
CA ASN A 9 26.04 18.05 -2.29
C ASN A 9 27.42 18.00 -2.95
N SER A 10 27.75 16.93 -3.69
CA SER A 10 29.00 16.88 -4.45
C SER A 10 29.06 17.99 -5.50
N VAL A 11 27.95 18.28 -6.19
CA VAL A 11 27.88 19.40 -7.13
C VAL A 11 27.99 20.74 -6.39
N HIS A 12 27.26 20.94 -5.28
CA HIS A 12 27.37 22.18 -4.51
C HIS A 12 28.80 22.46 -4.02
N ARG A 13 29.46 21.44 -3.44
CA ARG A 13 30.82 21.55 -2.92
C ARG A 13 31.86 21.91 -3.97
N ALA A 14 31.63 21.56 -5.24
CA ALA A 14 32.54 21.83 -6.33
C ALA A 14 32.43 23.25 -6.92
N GLY A 15 31.34 23.98 -6.62
CA GLY A 15 31.17 25.37 -7.06
C GLY A 15 31.73 26.38 -6.08
N TYR A 16 31.63 27.66 -6.43
CA TYR A 16 32.20 28.78 -5.69
C TYR A 16 31.10 29.70 -5.14
N GLY A 17 31.28 30.15 -3.91
CA GLY A 17 30.42 31.12 -3.25
C GLY A 17 30.97 32.55 -3.37
N LEU A 18 30.34 33.48 -2.65
CA LEU A 18 30.80 34.86 -2.46
C LEU A 18 31.64 35.03 -1.17
N ASP A 19 31.96 33.92 -0.48
CA ASP A 19 32.78 33.97 0.72
C ASP A 19 34.26 34.22 0.36
N ALA A 20 34.73 35.45 0.57
CA ALA A 20 36.12 35.84 0.35
C ALA A 20 37.12 35.06 1.23
N SER A 21 36.64 34.35 2.26
CA SER A 21 37.43 33.51 3.16
C SER A 21 37.70 32.10 2.59
N ALA A 22 37.02 31.72 1.51
CA ALA A 22 37.19 30.45 0.80
C ALA A 22 37.62 30.73 -0.66
N PRO A 23 38.92 30.91 -0.94
CA PRO A 23 39.42 31.15 -2.30
C PRO A 23 39.27 29.93 -3.21
N ASP A 24 39.13 28.74 -2.61
CA ASP A 24 38.79 27.50 -3.28
C ASP A 24 37.27 27.29 -3.34
N ASN A 25 36.82 26.16 -3.89
CA ASN A 25 35.41 25.79 -3.90
C ASN A 25 34.77 25.82 -2.49
N THR A 26 33.45 25.98 -2.41
CA THR A 26 32.74 26.22 -1.14
C THR A 26 33.03 25.16 -0.07
N ASN A 27 33.31 23.92 -0.48
CA ASN A 27 33.55 22.75 0.37
C ASN A 27 32.45 22.42 1.40
N ASN A 28 31.41 23.24 1.46
CA ASN A 28 30.25 23.10 2.32
C ASN A 28 29.16 22.32 1.60
N ASN A 29 28.42 21.51 2.36
CA ASN A 29 27.23 20.86 1.85
C ASN A 29 26.03 21.82 1.86
N PHE A 30 25.10 21.61 0.94
CA PHE A 30 23.82 22.31 0.96
C PHE A 30 22.82 21.60 1.89
N PHE A 31 22.80 20.26 1.86
CA PHE A 31 21.97 19.43 2.71
C PHE A 31 22.81 18.64 3.74
N GLY A 32 22.30 18.45 4.95
CA GLY A 32 22.89 17.60 5.98
C GLY A 32 23.96 18.28 6.82
N ALA A 33 25.03 17.55 7.13
CA ALA A 33 26.15 18.08 7.90
C ALA A 33 26.93 19.13 7.09
N ASP A 34 27.42 20.17 7.76
CA ASP A 34 27.95 21.37 7.09
C ASP A 34 29.13 21.11 6.15
N THR A 35 29.99 20.14 6.47
CA THR A 35 31.18 19.80 5.66
C THR A 35 31.37 18.29 5.51
N GLY A 36 32.18 17.90 4.52
CA GLY A 36 32.58 16.51 4.28
C GLY A 36 31.61 15.71 3.41
N VAL A 37 32.03 14.52 2.99
CA VAL A 37 31.15 13.59 2.26
C VAL A 37 30.19 12.95 3.26
N ILE A 38 28.89 13.03 2.99
CA ILE A 38 27.89 12.39 3.84
C ILE A 38 27.94 10.87 3.61
N GLY A 39 28.47 10.16 4.60
CA GLY A 39 28.46 8.70 4.64
C GLY A 39 27.05 8.14 4.80
N THR A 40 26.90 6.83 4.59
CA THR A 40 25.63 6.14 4.85
C THR A 40 25.22 6.33 6.32
N PRO A 41 24.01 6.84 6.61
CA PRO A 41 23.52 6.96 7.98
C PRO A 41 23.58 5.61 8.71
N ALA A 42 23.86 5.61 10.01
CA ALA A 42 24.04 4.39 10.82
C ALA A 42 22.87 3.39 10.72
N ASN A 43 21.66 3.88 10.42
CA ASN A 43 20.44 3.08 10.27
C ASN A 43 19.92 3.00 8.82
N GLY A 44 20.69 3.48 7.83
CA GLY A 44 20.28 3.57 6.43
C GLY A 44 19.14 4.56 6.14
N ASN A 45 18.66 5.30 7.15
CA ASN A 45 17.61 6.30 6.98
C ASN A 45 18.17 7.61 6.42
N TRP A 46 18.11 7.74 5.10
CA TRP A 46 18.58 8.94 4.39
C TRP A 46 17.66 10.16 4.57
N ILE A 47 16.44 10.00 5.06
CA ILE A 47 15.49 11.11 5.24
C ILE A 47 15.91 12.00 6.42
N ASP A 48 16.38 11.40 7.52
CA ASP A 48 16.74 12.14 8.74
C ASP A 48 17.93 13.09 8.53
N GLY A 49 18.76 12.81 7.52
CA GLY A 49 19.86 13.68 7.11
C GLY A 49 19.45 14.87 6.25
N LEU A 50 18.22 14.89 5.71
CA LEU A 50 17.74 15.92 4.80
C LEU A 50 17.28 17.17 5.55
N LYS A 51 18.26 17.93 6.05
CA LYS A 51 18.09 19.29 6.54
C LYS A 51 18.94 20.23 5.71
N VAL A 52 18.58 21.51 5.59
CA VAL A 52 19.50 22.48 5.02
C VAL A 52 20.65 22.70 6.02
N SER A 53 21.88 22.75 5.51
CA SER A 53 23.11 22.94 6.28
C SER A 53 23.01 24.17 7.19
N SER A 54 23.39 24.02 8.47
CA SER A 54 23.36 25.12 9.44
C SER A 54 24.35 26.22 9.08
N ALA A 55 25.43 25.88 8.38
CA ALA A 55 26.42 26.85 7.91
C ALA A 55 25.84 27.89 6.94
N LEU A 56 24.74 27.59 6.24
CA LEU A 56 24.08 28.52 5.32
C LEU A 56 23.24 29.59 6.02
N PHE A 57 22.86 29.34 7.28
CA PHE A 57 22.08 30.28 8.09
C PHE A 57 22.93 31.07 9.09
N ALA A 58 24.25 30.82 9.13
CA ALA A 58 25.15 31.52 10.03
C ALA A 58 25.26 33.00 9.66
N THR A 59 25.24 33.89 10.65
CA THR A 59 25.38 35.35 10.47
C THR A 59 26.76 35.87 10.86
N SER A 60 27.63 35.03 11.43
CA SER A 60 29.00 35.34 11.85
C SER A 60 29.90 34.11 11.66
N PRO A 61 31.18 34.25 11.25
CA PRO A 61 31.93 35.48 10.96
C PRO A 61 31.71 36.07 9.55
N ALA A 62 31.00 35.36 8.67
CA ALA A 62 30.55 35.83 7.36
C ALA A 62 29.10 35.36 7.12
N ASN A 63 28.35 36.07 6.28
CA ASN A 63 26.98 35.69 5.91
C ASN A 63 26.98 34.30 5.27
N GLY A 64 26.30 33.33 5.89
CA GLY A 64 26.21 31.94 5.44
C GLY A 64 25.63 31.80 4.04
N LEU A 65 24.84 32.78 3.58
CA LEU A 65 24.35 32.85 2.21
C LEU A 65 25.49 33.01 1.19
N ASN A 66 26.61 33.63 1.58
CA ASN A 66 27.79 33.73 0.72
C ASN A 66 28.47 32.37 0.49
N LYS A 67 28.12 31.35 1.28
CA LYS A 67 28.63 29.98 1.13
C LYS A 67 27.81 29.12 0.17
N ILE A 68 26.75 29.67 -0.42
CA ILE A 68 25.98 29.01 -1.48
C ILE A 68 26.79 29.07 -2.78
N ALA A 69 27.03 27.91 -3.38
CA ALA A 69 27.80 27.78 -4.61
C ALA A 69 26.99 28.27 -5.82
N ALA A 70 27.18 29.53 -6.22
CA ALA A 70 26.53 30.12 -7.40
C ALA A 70 27.49 30.32 -8.58
N LYS A 71 28.79 30.48 -8.31
CA LYS A 71 29.83 30.81 -9.29
C LYS A 71 30.56 29.55 -9.79
N GLY A 72 30.93 29.56 -11.07
CA GLY A 72 31.63 28.44 -11.70
C GLY A 72 33.14 28.43 -11.44
N LYS A 73 33.72 29.61 -11.20
CA LYS A 73 35.13 29.84 -10.86
C LYS A 73 35.27 30.91 -9.77
N ALA A 74 36.38 30.88 -9.04
CA ALA A 74 36.70 31.91 -8.04
C ALA A 74 36.83 33.33 -8.63
N THR A 75 37.31 33.44 -9.88
CA THR A 75 37.50 34.72 -10.59
C THR A 75 36.23 35.31 -11.18
N ASP A 76 35.13 34.55 -11.18
CA ASP A 76 33.87 35.03 -11.73
C ASP A 76 33.31 36.14 -10.83
N GLY A 77 32.71 37.15 -11.45
CA GLY A 77 32.09 38.27 -10.75
C GLY A 77 30.92 37.83 -9.88
N ASP A 78 30.53 38.68 -8.92
CA ASP A 78 29.50 38.35 -7.93
C ASP A 78 28.10 38.15 -8.53
N GLY A 79 27.87 38.58 -9.79
CA GLY A 79 26.65 38.34 -10.54
C GLY A 79 26.60 36.99 -11.28
N SER A 80 27.65 36.17 -11.23
CA SER A 80 27.69 34.89 -11.95
C SER A 80 26.82 33.83 -11.27
N GLY A 81 25.86 33.29 -12.03
CA GLY A 81 24.94 32.23 -11.61
C GLY A 81 25.14 30.89 -12.34
N ASP A 82 26.22 30.73 -13.10
CA ASP A 82 26.44 29.56 -13.96
C ASP A 82 26.43 28.24 -13.18
N TRP A 83 26.93 28.24 -11.94
CA TRP A 83 26.89 27.04 -11.10
C TRP A 83 25.50 26.77 -10.54
N ALA A 84 24.72 27.81 -10.26
CA ALA A 84 23.32 27.66 -9.88
C ALA A 84 22.50 27.02 -11.02
N VAL A 85 22.79 27.36 -12.28
CA VAL A 85 22.20 26.69 -13.45
C VAL A 85 22.60 25.22 -13.50
N LYS A 86 23.89 24.90 -13.34
CA LYS A 86 24.37 23.50 -13.28
C LYS A 86 23.76 22.70 -12.14
N MET A 87 23.55 23.32 -10.97
CA MET A 87 22.86 22.68 -9.84
C MET A 87 21.37 22.44 -10.13
N SER A 88 20.71 23.36 -10.82
CA SER A 88 19.33 23.15 -11.30
C SER A 88 19.25 22.02 -12.33
N GLU A 89 20.21 21.96 -13.26
CA GLU A 89 20.37 20.86 -14.21
C GLU A 89 20.69 19.54 -13.50
N ALA A 90 21.46 19.57 -12.41
CA ALA A 90 21.70 18.40 -11.57
C ALA A 90 20.39 17.86 -10.97
N LEU A 91 19.45 18.72 -10.59
CA LEU A 91 18.14 18.26 -10.13
C LEU A 91 17.27 17.71 -11.26
N LYS A 92 17.30 18.31 -12.46
CA LYS A 92 16.30 18.05 -13.49
C LYS A 92 16.74 17.12 -14.62
N THR A 93 17.94 17.32 -15.15
CA THR A 93 18.38 16.74 -16.43
C THR A 93 19.55 15.79 -16.30
N THR A 94 20.36 15.93 -15.25
CA THR A 94 21.55 15.09 -15.05
C THR A 94 21.16 13.73 -14.51
N LYS A 95 21.79 12.69 -15.05
CA LYS A 95 21.61 11.31 -14.62
C LYS A 95 22.62 10.97 -13.54
N PHE A 96 22.16 10.32 -12.48
CA PHE A 96 23.02 9.92 -11.38
C PHE A 96 22.95 8.41 -11.13
N ASN A 97 24.08 7.83 -10.77
CA ASN A 97 24.16 6.41 -10.45
C ASN A 97 23.29 6.05 -9.24
N THR A 98 23.16 6.96 -8.26
CA THR A 98 22.28 6.75 -7.10
C THR A 98 20.80 6.67 -7.46
N LEU A 99 20.42 7.16 -8.64
CA LEU A 99 19.07 7.12 -9.22
C LEU A 99 18.96 6.08 -10.34
N ASN A 100 19.83 5.06 -10.35
CA ASN A 100 19.88 4.03 -11.40
C ASN A 100 20.09 4.62 -12.81
N ASN A 101 21.02 5.58 -12.93
CA ASN A 101 21.30 6.30 -14.18
C ASN A 101 20.08 7.03 -14.79
N SER A 102 19.16 7.45 -13.93
CA SER A 102 17.99 8.25 -14.29
C SER A 102 18.13 9.68 -13.76
N THR A 103 17.32 10.58 -14.29
CA THR A 103 17.14 11.92 -13.71
C THR A 103 16.26 11.83 -12.47
N LEU A 104 16.22 12.86 -11.62
CA LEU A 104 15.31 12.87 -10.48
C LEU A 104 13.86 12.73 -10.91
N ASP A 105 13.46 13.48 -11.94
CA ASP A 105 12.12 13.40 -12.52
C ASP A 105 11.83 12.01 -13.09
N GLY A 106 12.78 11.42 -13.82
CA GLY A 106 12.63 10.08 -14.39
C GLY A 106 12.49 9.00 -13.31
N TYR A 107 13.32 9.08 -12.27
CA TYR A 107 13.25 8.18 -11.12
C TYR A 107 11.93 8.33 -10.35
N TYR A 108 11.49 9.57 -10.10
CA TYR A 108 10.23 9.85 -9.44
C TYR A 108 9.02 9.32 -10.23
N ASN A 109 8.97 9.59 -11.54
CA ASN A 109 7.92 9.07 -12.41
C ASN A 109 7.91 7.54 -12.46
N SER A 110 9.08 6.89 -12.50
CA SER A 110 9.18 5.43 -12.45
C SER A 110 8.68 4.86 -11.12
N LEU A 111 9.03 5.49 -10.00
CA LEU A 111 8.56 5.09 -8.67
C LEU A 111 7.04 5.21 -8.55
N VAL A 112 6.46 6.34 -8.96
CA VAL A 112 5.01 6.56 -8.95
C VAL A 112 4.32 5.58 -9.90
N GLY A 113 4.89 5.33 -11.08
CA GLY A 113 4.37 4.34 -12.03
C GLY A 113 4.36 2.93 -11.45
N ALA A 114 5.45 2.50 -10.83
CA ALA A 114 5.54 1.18 -10.17
C ALA A 114 4.52 1.04 -9.04
N MET A 115 4.36 2.07 -8.21
CA MET A 115 3.35 2.11 -7.16
C MET A 115 1.92 2.05 -7.74
N GLY A 116 1.67 2.73 -8.87
CA GLY A 116 0.39 2.65 -9.59
C GLY A 116 0.08 1.23 -10.08
N VAL A 117 1.06 0.56 -10.69
CA VAL A 117 0.92 -0.84 -11.14
C VAL A 117 0.67 -1.79 -9.97
N GLN A 118 1.42 -1.64 -8.87
CA GLN A 118 1.23 -2.43 -7.66
C GLN A 118 -0.16 -2.23 -7.05
N THR A 119 -0.63 -0.98 -6.99
CA THR A 119 -1.96 -0.64 -6.48
C THR A 119 -3.06 -1.26 -7.36
N GLN A 120 -2.91 -1.18 -8.68
CA GLN A 120 -3.86 -1.77 -9.61
C GLN A 120 -3.89 -3.29 -9.48
N SER A 121 -2.74 -3.94 -9.37
CA SER A 121 -2.62 -5.39 -9.15
C SER A 121 -3.29 -5.82 -7.83
N ALA A 122 -3.00 -5.11 -6.73
CA ALA A 122 -3.62 -5.37 -5.43
C ALA A 122 -5.14 -5.20 -5.44
N LYS A 123 -5.65 -4.18 -6.15
CA LYS A 123 -7.08 -3.95 -6.33
C LYS A 123 -7.74 -5.09 -7.11
N SER A 124 -7.15 -5.51 -8.24
CA SER A 124 -7.64 -6.64 -9.02
C SER A 124 -7.63 -7.94 -8.22
N LEU A 125 -6.56 -8.21 -7.45
CA LEU A 125 -6.49 -9.38 -6.58
C LEU A 125 -7.58 -9.37 -5.51
N THR A 126 -7.80 -8.22 -4.87
CA THR A 126 -8.85 -8.04 -3.86
C THR A 126 -10.24 -8.29 -4.46
N GLU A 127 -10.51 -7.79 -5.66
CA GLU A 127 -11.79 -8.00 -6.32
C GLU A 127 -12.01 -9.48 -6.68
N ASN A 128 -10.98 -10.14 -7.24
CA ASN A 128 -11.03 -11.57 -7.53
C ASN A 128 -11.28 -12.39 -6.25
N GLN A 129 -10.62 -12.06 -5.14
CA GLN A 129 -10.84 -12.73 -3.86
C GLN A 129 -12.27 -12.53 -3.35
N LYS A 130 -12.84 -11.33 -3.48
CA LYS A 130 -14.25 -11.09 -3.13
C LYS A 130 -15.20 -11.96 -3.96
N VAL A 131 -14.97 -12.07 -5.26
CA VAL A 131 -15.77 -12.94 -6.13
C VAL A 131 -15.69 -14.40 -5.68
N LEU A 132 -14.49 -14.89 -5.38
CA LEU A 132 -14.30 -16.26 -4.88
C LEU A 132 -15.00 -16.49 -3.53
N VAL A 133 -14.89 -15.55 -2.59
CA VAL A 133 -15.58 -15.64 -1.30
C VAL A 133 -17.09 -15.66 -1.50
N ASN A 134 -17.63 -14.80 -2.36
CA ASN A 134 -19.06 -14.78 -2.68
C ASN A 134 -19.51 -16.11 -3.31
N GLN A 135 -18.73 -16.66 -4.23
CA GLN A 135 -19.03 -17.95 -4.85
C GLN A 135 -19.04 -19.10 -3.83
N VAL A 136 -18.02 -19.16 -2.96
CA VAL A 136 -17.96 -20.16 -1.89
C VAL A 136 -19.11 -19.99 -0.91
N ASN A 137 -19.47 -18.76 -0.57
CA ASN A 137 -20.61 -18.49 0.30
C ASN A 137 -21.93 -18.93 -0.34
N ASN A 138 -22.13 -18.65 -1.63
CA ASN A 138 -23.30 -19.12 -2.38
C ASN A 138 -23.38 -20.64 -2.45
N TRP A 139 -22.26 -21.34 -2.66
CA TRP A 139 -22.23 -22.81 -2.60
C TRP A 139 -22.57 -23.33 -1.22
N ARG A 140 -22.06 -22.68 -0.16
CA ARG A 140 -22.41 -23.03 1.22
C ARG A 140 -23.90 -22.85 1.47
N LEU A 141 -24.49 -21.74 1.01
CA LEU A 141 -25.93 -21.48 1.11
C LEU A 141 -26.75 -22.46 0.24
N SER A 142 -26.24 -22.93 -0.89
CA SER A 142 -26.94 -23.91 -1.72
C SER A 142 -26.97 -25.30 -1.10
N ILE A 143 -25.94 -25.70 -0.34
CA ILE A 143 -25.88 -27.01 0.33
C ILE A 143 -26.57 -26.96 1.70
N SER A 144 -26.35 -25.88 2.45
CA SER A 144 -26.92 -25.70 3.79
C SER A 144 -28.29 -25.01 3.78
N GLY A 145 -28.74 -24.54 2.61
CA GLY A 145 -30.03 -23.91 2.45
C GLY A 145 -31.14 -24.95 2.49
N VAL A 146 -32.09 -24.74 3.38
CA VAL A 146 -33.32 -25.52 3.45
C VAL A 146 -34.30 -24.95 2.43
N ASN A 147 -34.74 -25.75 1.47
CA ASN A 147 -35.77 -25.33 0.54
C ASN A 147 -37.14 -25.47 1.20
N MET A 148 -37.76 -24.34 1.58
CA MET A 148 -39.05 -24.33 2.28
C MET A 148 -40.16 -25.05 1.51
N ASP A 149 -40.12 -25.05 0.18
CA ASP A 149 -41.12 -25.72 -0.66
C ASP A 149 -40.94 -27.25 -0.61
N GLU A 150 -39.70 -27.71 -0.53
CA GLU A 150 -39.36 -29.13 -0.41
C GLU A 150 -39.66 -29.65 1.00
N GLU A 151 -39.34 -28.87 2.04
CA GLU A 151 -39.76 -29.15 3.42
C GLU A 151 -41.28 -29.12 3.60
N MET A 152 -41.99 -28.18 2.97
CA MET A 152 -43.46 -28.13 3.00
C MET A 152 -44.07 -29.33 2.29
N THR A 153 -43.51 -29.74 1.15
CA THR A 153 -43.94 -30.95 0.44
C THR A 153 -43.71 -32.20 1.28
N ASN A 154 -42.55 -32.31 1.93
CA ASN A 154 -42.24 -33.39 2.85
C ASN A 154 -43.17 -33.39 4.07
N MET A 155 -43.46 -32.22 4.65
CA MET A 155 -44.41 -32.06 5.74
C MET A 155 -45.81 -32.53 5.33
N ILE A 156 -46.32 -32.10 4.17
CA ILE A 156 -47.62 -32.54 3.64
C ILE A 156 -47.62 -34.05 3.42
N ARG A 157 -46.52 -34.62 2.90
CA ARG A 157 -46.37 -36.08 2.73
C ARG A 157 -46.43 -36.81 4.06
N PHE A 158 -45.72 -36.35 5.08
CA PHE A 158 -45.76 -36.94 6.42
C PHE A 158 -47.14 -36.78 7.08
N GLN A 159 -47.80 -35.63 6.93
CA GLN A 159 -49.15 -35.42 7.42
C GLN A 159 -50.16 -36.37 6.75
N LYS A 160 -50.08 -36.57 5.43
CA LYS A 160 -50.92 -37.54 4.71
C LYS A 160 -50.64 -38.97 5.15
N GLY A 161 -49.36 -39.33 5.30
CA GLY A 161 -48.94 -40.64 5.79
C GLY A 161 -49.45 -40.92 7.21
N TYR A 162 -49.35 -39.94 8.11
CA TYR A 162 -49.87 -40.03 9.47
C TYR A 162 -51.39 -40.21 9.48
N ASN A 163 -52.14 -39.39 8.72
CA ASN A 163 -53.59 -39.55 8.61
C ASN A 163 -53.99 -40.92 8.04
N ALA A 164 -53.26 -41.44 7.06
CA ALA A 164 -53.48 -42.78 6.53
C ALA A 164 -53.23 -43.85 7.58
N ALA A 165 -52.13 -43.75 8.34
CA ALA A 165 -51.82 -44.66 9.44
C ALA A 165 -52.88 -44.61 10.57
N SER A 166 -53.37 -43.41 10.92
CA SER A 166 -54.45 -43.25 11.90
C SER A 166 -55.75 -43.94 11.43
N ARG A 167 -56.11 -43.82 10.14
CA ARG A 167 -57.26 -44.54 9.59
C ARG A 167 -57.07 -46.06 9.63
N VAL A 168 -55.87 -46.56 9.33
CA VAL A 168 -55.57 -47.99 9.46
C VAL A 168 -55.71 -48.44 10.91
N MET A 169 -55.19 -47.67 11.87
CA MET A 169 -55.38 -47.93 13.30
C MET A 169 -56.86 -47.97 13.69
N THR A 170 -57.66 -47.00 13.26
CA THR A 170 -59.12 -47.01 13.52
C THR A 170 -59.79 -48.24 12.91
N THR A 171 -59.44 -48.64 11.70
CA THR A 171 -59.99 -49.87 11.11
C THR A 171 -59.55 -51.13 11.86
N ILE A 172 -58.34 -51.15 12.42
CA ILE A 172 -57.88 -52.26 13.27
C ILE A 172 -58.68 -52.26 14.58
N ASP A 173 -58.89 -51.11 15.21
CA ASP A 173 -59.69 -51.00 16.43
C ASP A 173 -61.14 -51.45 16.19
N GLU A 174 -61.74 -51.06 15.07
CA GLU A 174 -63.08 -51.52 14.67
C GLU A 174 -63.12 -53.03 14.40
N MET A 175 -62.09 -53.59 13.75
CA MET A 175 -61.97 -55.04 13.56
C MET A 175 -61.83 -55.77 14.89
N LEU A 176 -60.99 -55.28 15.81
CA LEU A 176 -60.79 -55.86 17.14
C LEU A 176 -62.07 -55.78 17.98
N ASP A 177 -62.78 -54.66 17.93
CA ASP A 177 -64.07 -54.49 18.62
C ASP A 177 -65.12 -55.47 18.08
N LYS A 178 -65.22 -55.63 16.75
CA LYS A 178 -66.11 -56.63 16.14
C LYS A 178 -65.75 -58.07 16.49
N LEU A 179 -64.46 -58.41 16.56
CA LEU A 179 -64.03 -59.74 17.00
C LEU A 179 -64.37 -59.96 18.48
N ILE A 180 -64.00 -59.04 19.37
CA ILE A 180 -64.18 -59.19 20.82
C ILE A 180 -65.66 -59.13 21.20
N ASN A 181 -66.37 -58.07 20.82
CA ASN A 181 -67.74 -57.83 21.23
C ASN A 181 -68.78 -58.49 20.32
N GLY A 182 -68.45 -58.69 19.03
CA GLY A 182 -69.35 -59.32 18.06
C GLY A 182 -69.28 -60.85 18.02
N THR A 183 -68.17 -61.47 18.45
CA THR A 183 -68.04 -62.95 18.48
C THR A 183 -67.83 -63.54 19.88
N GLY A 184 -67.49 -62.72 20.89
CA GLY A 184 -67.28 -63.17 22.27
C GLY A 184 -68.54 -63.24 23.15
N VAL A 185 -69.68 -62.69 22.70
CA VAL A 185 -70.96 -62.74 23.45
C VAL A 185 -71.91 -63.73 22.77
N VAL A 186 -71.62 -65.02 22.90
CA VAL A 186 -72.61 -66.09 22.74
C VAL A 186 -72.63 -66.90 24.03
N GLY A 187 -73.51 -66.50 24.94
CA GLY A 187 -73.62 -67.12 26.26
C GLY A 187 -74.38 -66.28 27.28
N ARG A 188 -75.63 -65.92 26.99
CA ARG A 188 -76.71 -65.81 27.99
C ARG A 188 -78.01 -66.28 27.35
#